data_AF-A0A4P1S0D8-F1
#
_entry.id   AF-A0A4P1S0D8-F1
#
_cell.length_a   1.000
_cell.length_b   1.000
_cell.length_c   1.000
_cell.angle_alpha   90.00
_cell.angle_beta   90.00
_cell.angle_gamma   90.00
#
_symmetry.space_group_name_H-M   'P 1'
#
loop_
_entity.id
_entity.type
_entity.pdbx_description
1 polymer ?
#
loop_
_entity_poly.entity_id
_entity_poly.type
_entity_poly.pdbx_seq_one_letter_code
_entity_poly.pdbx_strand_id
1 'polypeptide(L)'
;MNSRKTPIFNRNYVLLTVAYCGFLFYLSSQSTLPLPQYFSWQDLIEHAVAYFILGIFARKALPVVPSWMIIVFVVLYGMSDEFHQYFVPGRDCSILDFAADTMGGTIAVLFNRQILSGRRAGITRERGVP
;
A
#
# COMPACT_ATOMS: atom_id res chain seq x y z
N MET A 1 -2.20 -31.29 -17.43
CA MET A 1 -1.61 -30.45 -16.35
C MET A 1 -1.72 -28.99 -16.76
N ASN A 2 -2.71 -28.25 -16.24
CA ASN A 2 -2.87 -26.83 -16.56
C ASN A 2 -2.02 -26.02 -15.57
N SER A 3 -0.78 -25.71 -15.95
CA SER A 3 0.08 -24.82 -15.16
C SER A 3 -0.53 -23.43 -15.21
N ARG A 4 -1.30 -23.05 -14.17
CA ARG A 4 -1.76 -21.66 -14.03
C ARG A 4 -0.52 -20.79 -13.85
N LYS A 5 0.02 -20.26 -14.94
CA LYS A 5 1.03 -19.21 -14.89
C LYS A 5 0.46 -18.09 -14.04
N THR A 6 1.14 -17.71 -12.96
CA THR A 6 0.76 -16.52 -12.19
C THR A 6 0.78 -15.34 -13.15
N PRO A 7 -0.34 -14.62 -13.32
CA PRO A 7 -0.38 -13.48 -14.23
C PRO A 7 0.62 -12.42 -13.76
N ILE A 8 1.23 -11.73 -14.71
CA ILE A 8 2.23 -10.68 -14.45
C ILE A 8 1.62 -9.59 -13.55
N PHE A 9 0.35 -9.25 -13.77
CA PHE A 9 -0.40 -8.32 -12.94
C PHE A 9 -1.87 -8.74 -12.81
N ASN A 10 -2.51 -8.35 -11.71
CA ASN A 10 -3.93 -8.56 -11.46
C ASN A 10 -4.71 -7.26 -11.75
N ARG A 11 -5.42 -7.23 -12.89
CA ARG A 11 -6.14 -6.04 -13.39
C ARG A 11 -7.06 -5.39 -12.36
N ASN A 12 -7.81 -6.19 -11.60
CA ASN A 12 -8.75 -5.66 -10.61
C ASN A 12 -8.01 -4.90 -9.50
N TYR A 13 -6.89 -5.44 -9.02
CA TYR A 13 -6.09 -4.77 -7.99
C TYR A 13 -5.27 -3.60 -8.54
N VAL A 14 -4.90 -3.61 -9.83
CA VAL A 14 -4.33 -2.42 -10.48
C VAL A 14 -5.35 -1.28 -10.46
N LEU A 15 -6.60 -1.55 -10.88
CA LEU A 15 -7.67 -0.57 -10.84
C LEU A 15 -7.94 -0.07 -9.40
N LEU A 16 -7.99 -0.97 -8.42
CA LEU A 16 -8.12 -0.58 -7.01
C LEU A 16 -6.95 0.28 -6.53
N THR A 17 -5.71 -0.04 -6.93
CA THR A 17 -4.52 0.74 -6.55
C THR A 17 -4.61 2.16 -7.13
N VAL A 18 -4.91 2.28 -8.43
CA VAL A 18 -5.03 3.59 -9.10
C VAL A 18 -6.18 4.42 -8.52
N ALA A 19 -7.35 3.79 -8.32
CA ALA A 19 -8.50 4.46 -7.71
C ALA A 19 -8.18 4.92 -6.28
N TYR A 20 -7.46 4.11 -5.51
CA TYR A 20 -7.06 4.46 -4.15
C TYR A 20 -6.01 5.57 -4.11
N CYS A 21 -5.05 5.60 -5.03
CA CYS A 21 -4.17 6.76 -5.22
C CYS A 21 -4.99 8.02 -5.48
N GLY A 22 -5.92 7.99 -6.45
CA GLY A 22 -6.80 9.15 -6.71
C GLY A 22 -7.59 9.59 -5.48
N PHE A 23 -8.04 8.64 -4.66
CA PHE A 23 -8.72 8.93 -3.40
C PHE A 23 -7.79 9.58 -2.36
N LEU A 24 -6.56 9.08 -2.16
CA LEU A 24 -5.57 9.68 -1.28
C LEU A 24 -5.24 11.10 -1.72
N PHE A 25 -4.96 11.30 -3.00
CA PHE A 25 -4.68 12.62 -3.56
C PHE A 25 -5.85 13.60 -3.33
N TYR A 26 -7.09 13.14 -3.48
CA TYR A 26 -8.27 13.94 -3.19
C TYR A 26 -8.37 14.34 -1.71
N LEU A 27 -8.10 13.41 -0.79
CA LEU A 27 -8.06 13.70 0.65
C LEU A 27 -6.93 14.67 1.01
N SER A 28 -5.74 14.47 0.46
CA SER A 28 -4.57 15.33 0.67
C SER A 28 -4.74 16.72 0.05
N SER A 29 -5.64 16.87 -0.92
CA SER A 29 -6.02 18.18 -1.46
C SER A 29 -6.92 19.00 -0.54
N GLN A 30 -7.45 18.40 0.55
CA GLN A 30 -8.26 19.11 1.53
C GLN A 30 -7.37 19.76 2.58
N SER A 31 -7.55 21.08 2.81
CA SER A 31 -6.81 21.83 3.83
C SER A 31 -7.04 21.27 5.23
N THR A 32 -8.28 20.89 5.53
CA THR A 32 -8.67 20.24 6.78
C THR A 32 -9.75 19.21 6.48
N LEU A 33 -9.62 18.03 7.08
CA LEU A 33 -10.70 17.04 7.05
C LEU A 33 -11.66 17.35 8.21
N PRO A 34 -12.98 17.22 8.02
CA PRO A 34 -13.97 17.42 9.09
C PRO A 34 -13.99 16.20 10.03
N LEU A 35 -12.82 15.78 10.50
CA LEU A 35 -12.65 14.68 11.43
C LEU A 35 -12.38 15.26 12.83
N PRO A 36 -13.11 14.81 13.86
CA PRO A 36 -12.76 15.16 15.23
C PRO A 36 -11.37 14.60 15.56
N GLN A 37 -10.47 15.48 16.03
CA GLN A 37 -9.17 15.08 16.55
C GLN A 37 -9.35 14.66 18.01
N TYR A 38 -9.24 13.37 18.30
CA TYR A 38 -9.41 12.84 19.65
C TYR A 38 -8.10 12.83 20.45
N PHE A 39 -6.95 12.74 19.76
CA PHE A 39 -5.61 12.69 20.36
C PHE A 39 -4.54 13.17 19.37
N SER A 40 -3.36 13.55 19.88
CA SER A 40 -2.32 14.28 19.14
C SER A 40 -1.59 13.49 18.04
N TRP A 41 -1.64 12.16 18.06
CA TRP A 41 -0.95 11.29 17.09
C TRP A 41 -1.90 10.65 16.09
N GLN A 42 -3.14 11.14 16.01
CA GLN A 42 -4.19 10.55 15.17
C GLN A 42 -3.81 10.64 13.68
N ASP A 43 -3.32 11.79 13.24
CA ASP A 43 -2.91 12.03 11.85
C ASP A 43 -1.84 11.02 11.38
N LEU A 44 -0.87 10.72 12.25
CA LEU A 44 0.19 9.74 11.99
C LEU A 44 -0.37 8.32 11.80
N ILE A 45 -1.39 7.95 12.59
CA ILE A 45 -2.06 6.64 12.46
C ILE A 45 -2.89 6.60 11.18
N GLU A 46 -3.59 7.67 10.85
CA GLU A 46 -4.38 7.77 9.62
C GLU A 46 -3.50 7.58 8.38
N HIS A 47 -2.33 8.23 8.35
CA HIS A 47 -1.33 8.10 7.28
C HIS A 47 -0.77 6.68 7.19
N ALA A 48 -0.34 6.11 8.32
CA ALA A 48 0.15 4.74 8.37
C ALA A 48 -0.89 3.72 7.88
N VAL A 49 -2.17 3.87 8.27
CA VAL A 49 -3.25 2.98 7.85
C VAL A 49 -3.58 3.16 6.37
N ALA A 50 -3.66 4.41 5.89
CA ALA A 50 -3.91 4.73 4.50
C ALA A 50 -2.87 4.07 3.58
N TYR A 51 -1.58 4.27 3.87
CA TYR A 51 -0.52 3.70 3.06
C TYR A 51 -0.33 2.20 3.25
N PHE A 52 -0.72 1.64 4.41
CA PHE A 52 -0.83 0.20 4.59
C PHE A 52 -1.85 -0.41 3.60
N ILE A 53 -3.01 0.20 3.43
CA ILE A 53 -4.02 -0.24 2.45
C ILE A 53 -3.48 -0.14 1.02
N LEU A 54 -2.82 0.99 0.68
CA LEU A 54 -2.16 1.17 -0.61
C LEU A 54 -1.13 0.06 -0.88
N GLY A 55 -0.28 -0.26 0.11
CA GLY A 55 0.70 -1.33 0.01
C GLY A 55 0.08 -2.71 -0.22
N ILE A 56 -1.07 -3.01 0.41
CA ILE A 56 -1.83 -4.25 0.16
C ILE A 56 -2.31 -4.31 -1.30
N PHE A 57 -2.93 -3.24 -1.80
CA PHE A 57 -3.44 -3.20 -3.17
C PHE A 57 -2.32 -3.33 -4.18
N ALA A 58 -1.24 -2.57 -4.03
CA ALA A 58 -0.08 -2.62 -4.92
C ALA A 58 0.58 -4.01 -4.91
N ARG A 59 0.73 -4.64 -3.74
CA ARG A 59 1.31 -5.99 -3.61
C ARG A 59 0.45 -7.07 -4.27
N LYS A 60 -0.88 -6.95 -4.20
CA LYS A 60 -1.81 -7.87 -4.88
C LYS A 60 -1.95 -7.57 -6.37
N ALA A 61 -1.77 -6.32 -6.78
CA ALA A 61 -1.75 -5.90 -8.18
C ALA A 61 -0.54 -6.48 -8.93
N LEU A 62 0.63 -6.51 -8.29
CA LEU A 62 1.90 -6.90 -8.88
C LEU A 62 2.53 -8.11 -8.17
N PRO A 63 1.90 -9.31 -8.23
CA PRO A 63 2.28 -10.45 -7.41
C PRO A 63 3.67 -11.02 -7.72
N VAL A 64 4.22 -10.77 -8.90
CA VAL A 64 5.55 -11.24 -9.34
C VAL A 64 6.67 -10.20 -9.20
N VAL A 65 6.33 -8.92 -9.01
CA VAL A 65 7.30 -7.83 -8.83
C VAL A 65 7.98 -7.96 -7.46
N PRO A 66 9.29 -7.75 -7.32
CA PRO A 66 9.96 -7.86 -6.03
C PRO A 66 9.43 -6.81 -5.03
N SER A 67 9.37 -7.17 -3.74
CA SER A 67 8.81 -6.32 -2.69
C SER A 67 9.43 -4.93 -2.63
N TRP A 68 10.75 -4.82 -2.82
CA TRP A 68 11.46 -3.53 -2.75
C TRP A 68 10.99 -2.53 -3.82
N MET A 69 10.64 -2.98 -5.03
CA MET A 69 10.11 -2.08 -6.07
C MET A 69 8.73 -1.53 -5.69
N ILE A 70 7.90 -2.34 -5.03
CA ILE A 70 6.59 -1.87 -4.54
C ILE A 70 6.76 -0.91 -3.38
N ILE A 71 7.73 -1.15 -2.49
CA ILE A 71 8.08 -0.22 -1.42
C ILE A 71 8.56 1.11 -2.01
N VAL A 72 9.44 1.08 -3.03
CA VAL A 72 9.86 2.30 -3.74
C VAL A 72 8.67 3.05 -4.32
N PHE A 73 7.70 2.36 -4.94
CA PHE A 73 6.47 2.98 -5.42
C PHE A 73 5.70 3.67 -4.29
N VAL A 74 5.48 3.00 -3.15
CA VAL A 74 4.79 3.57 -1.98
C VAL A 74 5.51 4.81 -1.47
N VAL A 75 6.85 4.73 -1.33
CA VAL A 75 7.68 5.84 -0.83
C VAL A 75 7.63 7.04 -1.76
N LEU A 76 7.76 6.82 -3.08
CA LEU A 76 7.67 7.91 -4.05
C LEU A 76 6.27 8.53 -4.09
N TYR A 77 5.23 7.70 -3.92
CA TYR A 77 3.85 8.19 -3.85
C TYR A 77 3.65 9.05 -2.59
N GLY A 78 4.08 8.59 -1.41
CA GLY A 78 4.01 9.36 -0.16
C GLY A 78 4.77 10.68 -0.23
N MET A 79 6.00 10.64 -0.77
CA MET A 79 6.79 11.85 -1.00
C MET A 79 6.07 12.83 -1.95
N SER A 80 5.41 12.32 -3.00
CA SER A 80 4.65 13.19 -3.91
C SER A 80 3.40 13.78 -3.27
N ASP A 81 2.77 13.07 -2.32
CA ASP A 81 1.58 13.52 -1.63
C ASP A 81 1.90 14.64 -0.64
N GLU A 82 2.97 14.49 0.14
CA GLU A 82 3.52 15.52 1.02
C GLU A 82 3.97 16.77 0.24
N PHE A 83 4.65 16.57 -0.89
CA PHE A 83 5.01 17.65 -1.79
C PHE A 83 3.78 18.35 -2.38
N HIS A 84 2.71 17.62 -2.69
CA HIS A 84 1.44 18.20 -3.13
C HIS A 84 0.77 19.02 -2.02
N GLN A 85 0.75 18.50 -0.79
CA GLN A 85 0.20 19.20 0.38
C GLN A 85 0.90 20.54 0.66
N TYR A 86 2.19 20.68 0.35
CA TYR A 86 2.91 21.96 0.43
C TYR A 86 2.25 23.08 -0.41
N PHE A 87 1.55 22.74 -1.49
CA PHE A 87 0.83 23.71 -2.33
C PHE A 87 -0.63 23.94 -1.89
N VAL A 88 -1.12 23.20 -0.89
CA VAL A 88 -2.49 23.32 -0.37
C VAL A 88 -2.50 24.37 0.75
N PRO A 89 -3.19 25.51 0.58
CA PRO A 89 -3.22 26.56 1.60
C PRO A 89 -3.78 26.04 2.94
N GLY A 90 -3.04 26.26 4.03
CA GLY A 90 -3.44 25.81 5.36
C GLY A 90 -3.16 24.34 5.66
N ARG A 91 -2.42 23.65 4.79
CA ARG A 91 -1.82 22.33 5.06
C ARG A 91 -0.32 22.47 5.29
N ASP A 92 0.18 21.68 6.23
CA ASP A 92 1.61 21.57 6.51
C ASP A 92 2.14 20.27 5.92
N CYS A 93 3.26 20.35 5.19
CA CYS A 93 4.04 19.19 4.82
C CYS A 93 4.80 18.67 6.06
N SER A 94 4.69 17.38 6.32
CA SER A 94 5.12 16.74 7.56
C SER A 94 6.02 15.54 7.29
N ILE A 95 7.26 15.64 7.76
CA ILE A 95 8.23 14.53 7.68
C ILE A 95 7.73 13.32 8.48
N LEU A 96 6.96 13.54 9.54
CA LEU A 96 6.41 12.46 10.36
C LEU A 96 5.34 11.69 9.60
N ASP A 97 4.49 12.39 8.85
CA ASP A 97 3.43 11.79 8.03
C ASP A 97 4.04 11.01 6.86
N PHE A 98 5.06 11.56 6.19
CA PHE A 98 5.89 10.80 5.23
C PHE A 98 6.50 9.52 5.83
N ALA A 99 6.98 9.59 7.08
CA ALA A 99 7.54 8.43 7.75
C ALA A 99 6.46 7.38 8.06
N ALA A 100 5.28 7.80 8.50
CA ALA A 100 4.13 6.93 8.71
C ALA A 100 3.67 6.26 7.41
N ASP A 101 3.59 7.00 6.31
CA ASP A 101 3.26 6.49 4.98
C ASP A 101 4.21 5.37 4.57
N THR A 102 5.52 5.65 4.69
CA THR A 102 6.59 4.72 4.36
C THR A 102 6.52 3.46 5.23
N MET A 103 6.32 3.62 6.54
CA MET A 103 6.21 2.49 7.47
C MET A 103 4.97 1.64 7.19
N GLY A 104 3.80 2.27 7.06
CA GLY A 104 2.53 1.60 6.80
C GLY A 104 2.58 0.75 5.53
N GLY A 105 2.99 1.34 4.41
CA GLY A 105 3.07 0.62 3.15
C GLY A 105 4.17 -0.45 3.13
N THR A 106 5.31 -0.23 3.80
CA THR A 106 6.37 -1.24 3.92
C THR A 106 5.88 -2.46 4.71
N ILE A 107 5.23 -2.25 5.86
CA ILE A 107 4.64 -3.32 6.66
C ILE A 107 3.64 -4.11 5.80
N ALA A 108 2.73 -3.43 5.11
CA ALA A 108 1.77 -4.09 4.22
C ALA A 108 2.43 -5.00 3.17
N VAL A 109 3.45 -4.48 2.47
CA VAL A 109 4.14 -5.22 1.40
C VAL A 109 4.87 -6.46 1.94
N LEU A 110 5.48 -6.37 3.12
CA LEU A 110 6.21 -7.47 3.74
C LEU A 110 5.28 -8.54 4.32
N PHE A 111 4.22 -8.15 5.02
CA PHE A 111 3.26 -9.10 5.61
C PHE A 111 2.48 -9.89 4.56
N ASN A 112 2.08 -9.25 3.45
CA ASN A 112 1.28 -9.92 2.41
C ASN A 112 2.08 -10.97 1.61
N ARG A 113 3.43 -10.94 1.67
CA ARG A 113 4.27 -11.97 1.05
C ARG A 113 4.09 -13.32 1.73
N GLN A 114 3.92 -13.35 3.05
CA GLN A 114 3.73 -14.58 3.82
C GLN A 114 2.40 -15.28 3.48
N ILE A 115 1.35 -14.49 3.25
CA ILE A 115 0.00 -14.98 2.90
C ILE A 115 -0.02 -15.65 1.50
N LEU A 116 0.78 -15.14 0.55
CA LEU A 116 0.90 -15.74 -0.79
C LEU A 116 1.87 -16.95 -0.82
N SER A 117 2.92 -16.96 0.00
CA SER A 117 3.85 -18.09 0.08
C SER A 117 3.26 -19.32 0.79
N GLY A 118 2.38 -19.13 1.78
CA GLY A 118 1.73 -20.22 2.52
C GLY A 118 0.84 -21.13 1.65
N ARG A 119 0.35 -20.64 0.50
CA ARG A 119 -0.50 -21.42 -0.42
C ARG A 119 0.26 -22.40 -1.33
N ARG A 120 1.59 -22.29 -1.44
CA ARG A 120 2.41 -23.20 -2.25
C ARG A 120 2.85 -24.46 -1.51
N ALA A 121 2.90 -24.44 -0.17
CA ALA A 121 3.39 -25.56 0.63
C ALA A 121 2.39 -26.72 0.79
N GLY A 122 1.10 -26.50 0.55
CA GLY A 122 0.04 -27.50 0.74
C GLY A 122 -0.15 -28.51 -0.41
N ILE A 123 0.44 -28.30 -1.58
CA ILE A 123 0.19 -29.15 -2.77
C ILE A 123 1.21 -30.28 -2.91
N THR A 124 2.37 -30.21 -2.24
CA THR A 124 3.45 -31.19 -2.40
C THR A 124 3.33 -32.40 -1.45
N ARG A 125 2.44 -32.37 -0.44
CA ARG A 125 2.31 -33.47 0.53
C ARG A 125 1.35 -34.61 0.13
N GLU A 126 0.54 -34.45 -0.90
CA GLU A 126 -0.41 -35.51 -1.33
C GLU A 126 0.07 -36.34 -2.54
N ARG A 127 1.28 -36.11 -3.05
CA ARG A 127 1.79 -36.81 -4.27
C ARG A 127 3.13 -37.50 -4.10
N GLY A 128 3.39 -38.05 -2.94
CA GLY A 128 4.43 -39.04 -2.74
C GLY A 128 3.98 -39.96 -1.62
N VAL A 129 3.91 -41.28 -1.76
CA VAL A 129 4.65 -42.26 -2.57
C VAL A 129 3.80 -43.57 -2.52
N PRO A 130 4.02 -44.58 -3.40
CA PRO A 130 3.00 -45.50 -3.95
C PRO A 130 2.49 -46.60 -3.02
#